data_AF-A0A815ADT4-F1
#
_entry.id   AF-A0A815ADT4-F1
#
_cell.length_a   1.000
_cell.length_b   1.000
_cell.length_c   1.000
_cell.angle_alpha   90.00
_cell.angle_beta   90.00
_cell.angle_gamma   90.00
#
_symmetry.space_group_name_H-M   'P 1'
#
loop_
_entity.id
_entity.type
_entity.pdbx_description
1 polymer ?
#
loop_
_entity_poly.entity_id
_entity_poly.type
_entity_poly.pdbx_seq_one_letter_code
_entity_poly.pdbx_strand_id
1 'polypeptide(L)'
;MARGVKNVAHNFNKHVSTVYKTIGQIIFTLIWSSLSIAALCVGLERQSQCPIQTKIPIWLIVYGAFGVFTSVFTIITGSVWVFKVKSSVQFTDPTILNTYCEKHTFNFAFGLILFMYSSTGLFCCCVCCLGCLFAFVLHDDD
;
A
#
# COMPACT_ATOMS: atom_id res chain seq x y z
N MET A 1 -47.21 -11.95 7.01
CA MET A 1 -46.77 -10.64 6.47
C MET A 1 -45.46 -10.15 7.09
N ALA A 2 -45.19 -10.36 8.39
CA ALA A 2 -43.95 -9.92 9.05
C ALA A 2 -42.63 -10.46 8.44
N ARG A 3 -42.62 -11.70 7.93
CA ARG A 3 -41.44 -12.29 7.27
C ARG A 3 -41.04 -11.61 5.95
N GLY A 4 -42.00 -11.02 5.22
CA GLY A 4 -41.71 -10.33 3.96
C GLY A 4 -41.01 -8.98 4.16
N VAL A 5 -41.41 -8.24 5.20
CA VAL A 5 -40.85 -6.91 5.52
C VAL A 5 -39.41 -7.02 6.03
N LYS A 6 -39.11 -8.03 6.85
CA LYS A 6 -37.74 -8.30 7.35
C LYS A 6 -36.76 -8.64 6.22
N ASN A 7 -37.17 -9.47 5.25
CA ASN A 7 -36.30 -9.84 4.12
C ASN A 7 -35.96 -8.64 3.21
N VAL A 8 -36.90 -7.70 3.05
CA VAL A 8 -36.67 -6.47 2.28
C VAL A 8 -35.69 -5.54 3.02
N ALA A 9 -35.84 -5.37 4.33
CA ALA A 9 -34.93 -4.56 5.15
C ALA A 9 -33.51 -5.17 5.23
N HIS A 10 -33.41 -6.49 5.36
CA HIS A 10 -32.14 -7.23 5.36
C HIS A 10 -31.39 -7.06 4.03
N ASN A 11 -32.06 -7.25 2.88
CA ASN A 11 -31.44 -7.04 1.57
C ASN A 11 -31.01 -5.59 1.37
N PHE A 12 -31.82 -4.62 1.79
CA PHE A 12 -31.47 -3.20 1.69
C PHE A 12 -30.21 -2.86 2.50
N ASN A 13 -30.11 -3.32 3.75
CA ASN A 13 -28.95 -3.04 4.61
C ASN A 13 -27.65 -3.70 4.10
N LYS A 14 -27.75 -4.90 3.51
CA LYS A 14 -26.61 -5.60 2.88
C LYS A 14 -26.03 -4.80 1.70
N HIS A 15 -26.88 -4.22 0.86
CA HIS A 15 -26.44 -3.37 -0.24
C HIS A 15 -25.81 -2.08 0.26
N VAL A 16 -26.42 -1.41 1.25
CA VAL A 16 -25.89 -0.18 1.86
C VAL A 16 -24.50 -0.42 2.48
N SER A 17 -24.28 -1.54 3.17
CA SER A 17 -22.97 -1.89 3.75
C SER A 17 -21.90 -2.15 2.67
N THR A 18 -22.27 -2.79 1.57
CA THR A 18 -21.35 -3.05 0.44
C THR A 18 -20.93 -1.75 -0.25
N VAL A 19 -21.86 -0.81 -0.36
CA VAL A 19 -21.62 0.52 -0.94
C VAL A 19 -20.64 1.33 -0.09
N TYR A 20 -20.80 1.36 1.24
CA TYR A 20 -19.90 2.13 2.12
C TYR A 20 -18.44 1.63 2.05
N LYS A 21 -18.21 0.31 2.03
CA LYS A 21 -16.86 -0.28 1.92
C LYS A 21 -16.18 0.07 0.60
N THR A 22 -16.95 0.04 -0.48
CA THR A 22 -16.45 0.35 -1.84
C THR A 22 -16.10 1.83 -1.97
N ILE A 23 -16.95 2.73 -1.44
CA ILE A 23 -16.69 4.17 -1.44
C ILE A 23 -15.40 4.50 -0.66
N GLY A 24 -15.23 3.93 0.53
CA GLY A 24 -14.02 4.14 1.34
C GLY A 24 -12.74 3.67 0.63
N GLN A 25 -12.81 2.51 -0.03
CA GLN A 25 -11.68 1.97 -0.80
C GLN A 25 -11.34 2.85 -2.02
N ILE A 26 -12.33 3.38 -2.74
CA ILE A 26 -12.10 4.26 -3.89
C ILE A 26 -11.38 5.54 -3.47
N ILE A 27 -11.84 6.19 -2.39
CA ILE A 27 -11.21 7.42 -1.87
C ILE A 27 -9.75 7.16 -1.46
N PHE A 28 -9.49 6.05 -0.75
CA PHE A 28 -8.15 5.65 -0.36
C PHE A 28 -7.23 5.43 -1.57
N THR A 29 -7.75 4.79 -2.62
CA THR A 29 -7.00 4.51 -3.85
C THR A 29 -6.58 5.80 -4.58
N LEU A 30 -7.44 6.82 -4.62
CA LEU A 30 -7.14 8.11 -5.26
C LEU A 30 -6.06 8.91 -4.50
N ILE A 31 -6.07 8.84 -3.17
CA ILE A 31 -5.04 9.45 -2.34
C ILE A 31 -3.71 8.71 -2.54
N TRP A 32 -3.76 7.37 -2.59
CA TRP A 32 -2.60 6.51 -2.82
C TRP A 32 -1.91 6.73 -4.17
N SER A 33 -2.71 6.89 -5.23
CA SER A 33 -2.19 7.18 -6.57
C SER A 33 -1.48 8.52 -6.60
N SER A 34 -1.97 9.51 -5.84
CA SER A 34 -1.34 10.83 -5.74
C SER A 34 0.02 10.78 -5.04
N LEU A 35 0.12 10.00 -3.95
CA LEU A 35 1.36 9.77 -3.22
C LEU A 35 2.42 9.04 -4.06
N SER A 36 1.97 8.11 -4.91
CA SER A 36 2.84 7.37 -5.83
C SER A 36 3.47 8.29 -6.89
N ILE A 37 2.71 9.27 -7.40
CA ILE A 37 3.22 10.26 -8.37
C ILE A 37 4.22 11.21 -7.71
N ALA A 38 3.96 11.66 -6.47
CA ALA A 38 4.90 12.50 -5.73
C ALA A 38 6.24 11.79 -5.46
N ALA A 39 6.20 10.49 -5.12
CA ALA A 39 7.41 9.68 -4.92
C ALA A 39 8.26 9.55 -6.20
N LEU A 40 7.62 9.52 -7.39
CA LEU A 40 8.33 9.57 -8.67
C LEU A 40 9.01 10.93 -8.88
N CYS A 41 8.31 12.04 -8.63
CA CYS A 41 8.88 13.38 -8.79
C CYS A 41 10.08 13.64 -7.88
N VAL A 42 10.00 13.22 -6.60
CA VAL A 42 11.13 13.31 -5.65
C VAL A 42 12.31 12.44 -6.10
N GLY A 43 12.03 11.31 -6.75
CA GLY A 43 13.06 10.44 -7.34
C GLY A 43 13.75 11.05 -8.56
N LEU A 44 13.04 11.85 -9.36
CA LEU A 44 13.58 12.50 -10.56
C LEU A 44 14.45 13.72 -10.22
N GLU A 45 14.03 14.54 -9.26
CA GLU A 45 14.78 15.75 -8.91
C GLU A 45 16.12 15.42 -8.21
N ARG A 46 16.20 14.28 -7.53
CA ARG A 46 17.43 13.78 -6.89
C ARG A 46 18.21 12.76 -7.72
N GLN A 47 17.79 12.50 -8.97
CA GLN A 47 18.41 11.52 -9.86
C GLN A 47 19.80 11.95 -10.36
N SER A 48 20.05 13.26 -10.45
CA SER A 48 21.30 13.82 -10.94
C SER A 48 22.49 13.63 -9.99
N GLN A 49 22.24 13.31 -8.72
CA GLN A 49 23.28 13.17 -7.69
C GLN A 49 23.61 11.70 -7.36
N CYS A 50 22.94 10.73 -8.00
CA CYS A 50 23.08 9.30 -7.69
C CYS A 50 22.90 8.42 -8.95
N PRO A 51 23.98 8.01 -9.63
CA PRO A 51 23.89 7.12 -10.81
C PRO A 51 23.56 5.65 -10.45
N ILE A 52 23.37 5.32 -9.17
CA ILE A 52 23.44 3.93 -8.72
C ILE A 52 22.17 3.10 -8.97
N GLN A 53 20.94 3.66 -9.06
CA GLN A 53 19.73 2.82 -9.27
C GLN A 53 18.48 3.55 -9.85
N THR A 54 18.26 3.51 -11.17
CA THR A 54 16.99 3.94 -11.82
C THR A 54 15.87 2.89 -11.71
N LYS A 55 16.16 1.66 -11.25
CA LYS A 55 15.19 0.54 -11.26
C LYS A 55 14.31 0.44 -10.00
N ILE A 56 14.63 1.17 -8.94
CA ILE A 56 13.84 1.21 -7.69
C ILE A 56 12.39 1.67 -7.92
N PRO A 57 12.11 2.80 -8.61
CA PRO A 57 10.73 3.28 -8.81
C PRO A 57 9.87 2.36 -9.70
N ILE A 58 10.48 1.62 -10.65
CA ILE A 58 9.75 0.69 -11.53
C ILE A 58 9.22 -0.52 -10.74
N TRP A 59 10.00 -1.01 -9.78
CA TRP A 59 9.62 -2.17 -8.98
C TRP A 59 8.47 -1.87 -8.00
N LEU A 60 8.38 -0.64 -7.49
CA LEU A 60 7.26 -0.17 -6.64
C LEU A 60 5.91 -0.20 -7.37
N ILE A 61 5.89 0.18 -8.66
CA ILE A 61 4.67 0.24 -9.47
C ILE A 61 4.14 -1.17 -9.77
N VAL A 62 5.02 -2.11 -10.11
CA VAL A 62 4.66 -3.50 -10.43
C VAL A 62 4.13 -4.24 -9.20
N TYR A 63 4.71 -3.98 -8.03
CA TYR A 63 4.27 -4.55 -6.76
C TYR A 63 2.85 -4.09 -6.35
N GLY A 64 2.46 -2.85 -6.71
CA GLY A 64 1.11 -2.34 -6.49
C GLY A 64 0.07 -2.98 -7.43
N ALA A 65 0.42 -3.22 -8.69
CA ALA A 65 -0.50 -3.80 -9.69
C ALA A 65 -0.79 -5.29 -9.45
N PHE A 66 0.15 -6.04 -8.86
CA PHE A 66 -0.02 -7.47 -8.53
C PHE A 66 -0.52 -7.73 -7.09
N GLY A 67 -0.61 -6.70 -6.25
CA GLY A 67 -0.64 -6.83 -4.79
C GLY A 67 -1.90 -7.43 -4.14
N VAL A 68 -3.03 -7.49 -4.85
CA VAL A 68 -4.30 -7.99 -4.28
C VAL A 68 -4.34 -9.52 -4.21
N PHE A 69 -3.53 -10.24 -5.01
CA PHE A 69 -3.57 -11.70 -5.07
C PHE A 69 -2.34 -12.41 -4.46
N THR A 70 -1.22 -11.70 -4.22
CA THR A 70 0.06 -12.30 -3.74
C THR A 70 0.62 -11.62 -2.48
N SER A 71 -0.24 -11.13 -1.59
CA SER A 71 0.14 -10.19 -0.52
C SER A 71 1.24 -10.72 0.43
N VAL A 72 1.29 -12.02 0.70
CA VAL A 72 2.31 -12.60 1.60
C VAL A 72 3.68 -12.69 0.92
N PHE A 73 3.72 -13.18 -0.32
CA PHE A 73 4.98 -13.34 -1.07
C PHE A 73 5.63 -11.99 -1.41
N THR A 74 4.79 -11.01 -1.73
CA THR A 74 5.18 -9.63 -2.04
C THR A 74 5.83 -8.95 -0.81
N ILE A 75 5.27 -9.10 0.39
CA ILE A 75 5.82 -8.51 1.61
C ILE A 75 7.20 -9.10 1.92
N ILE A 76 7.36 -10.42 1.83
CA ILE A 76 8.63 -11.10 2.15
C ILE A 76 9.70 -10.72 1.12
N THR A 77 9.38 -10.81 -0.17
CA THR A 77 10.33 -10.54 -1.27
C THR A 77 10.72 -9.07 -1.32
N GLY A 78 9.76 -8.16 -1.16
CA GLY A 78 10.02 -6.71 -1.12
C GLY A 78 10.91 -6.32 0.05
N SER A 79 10.65 -6.87 1.24
CA SER A 79 11.45 -6.63 2.44
C SER A 79 12.90 -7.11 2.27
N VAL A 80 13.09 -8.35 1.80
CA VAL A 80 14.43 -8.93 1.57
C VAL A 80 15.21 -8.15 0.52
N TRP A 81 14.56 -7.71 -0.57
CA TRP A 81 15.22 -6.95 -1.63
C TRP A 81 15.70 -5.58 -1.14
N VAL A 82 14.89 -4.86 -0.37
CA VAL A 82 15.28 -3.56 0.18
C VAL A 82 16.49 -3.69 1.13
N PHE A 83 16.51 -4.73 1.98
CA PHE A 83 17.67 -5.00 2.83
C PHE A 83 18.92 -5.38 2.03
N LYS A 84 18.78 -6.10 0.91
CA LYS A 84 19.92 -6.37 0.00
C LYS A 84 20.47 -5.10 -0.63
N VAL A 85 19.63 -4.19 -1.10
CA VAL A 85 20.08 -2.91 -1.69
C VAL A 85 20.85 -2.06 -0.68
N LYS A 86 20.39 -2.01 0.59
CA LYS A 86 21.09 -1.27 1.67
C LYS A 86 22.54 -1.72 1.87
N SER A 87 22.86 -2.98 1.56
CA SER A 87 24.22 -3.51 1.68
C SER A 87 25.14 -3.16 0.51
N SER A 88 24.56 -2.79 -0.65
CA SER A 88 25.29 -2.47 -1.88
C SER A 88 25.61 -0.99 -2.07
N VAL A 89 25.10 -0.11 -1.20
CA VAL A 89 25.30 1.35 -1.27
C VAL A 89 26.41 1.80 -0.31
N GLN A 90 27.27 2.71 -0.75
CA GLN A 90 28.37 3.28 0.05
C GLN A 90 28.03 4.73 0.45
N PHE A 91 28.24 5.09 1.72
CA PHE A 91 27.89 6.41 2.29
C PHE A 91 29.13 7.26 2.66
N THR A 92 30.34 6.75 2.42
CA THR A 92 31.56 7.25 3.09
C THR A 92 32.58 7.91 2.15
N ASP A 93 32.61 7.57 0.86
CA ASP A 93 33.61 8.08 -0.09
C ASP A 93 33.00 8.72 -1.35
N PRO A 94 33.22 10.03 -1.60
CA PRO A 94 32.75 10.73 -2.80
C PRO A 94 33.61 10.45 -4.05
N THR A 95 34.73 9.74 -3.91
CA THR A 95 35.67 9.41 -5.00
C THR A 95 35.14 8.33 -5.94
N ILE A 96 34.22 7.47 -5.49
CA ILE A 96 33.54 6.50 -6.34
C ILE A 96 32.18 7.10 -6.76
N LEU A 97 32.23 7.95 -7.78
CA LEU A 97 31.10 8.70 -8.35
C LEU A 97 29.86 7.82 -8.63
N ASN A 98 30.09 6.54 -8.89
CA ASN A 98 29.09 5.56 -9.29
C ASN A 98 28.43 4.78 -8.15
N THR A 99 28.92 4.85 -6.90
CA THR A 99 28.35 4.10 -5.75
C THR A 99 28.00 4.94 -4.51
N TYR A 100 28.28 6.24 -4.53
CA TYR A 100 28.00 7.16 -3.42
C TYR A 100 26.53 7.60 -3.39
N CYS A 101 25.89 7.54 -2.22
CA CYS A 101 24.53 8.04 -2.01
C CYS A 101 24.40 8.74 -0.65
N GLU A 102 23.77 9.91 -0.60
CA GLU A 102 23.49 10.66 0.63
C GLU A 102 22.48 9.91 1.53
N LYS A 103 22.85 9.71 2.80
CA LYS A 103 22.09 8.92 3.78
C LYS A 103 20.67 9.46 4.03
N HIS A 104 20.47 10.78 3.95
CA HIS A 104 19.18 11.42 4.20
C HIS A 104 18.12 11.07 3.16
N THR A 105 18.50 11.04 1.88
CA THR A 105 17.57 10.74 0.78
C THR A 105 17.15 9.26 0.80
N PHE A 106 18.08 8.36 1.09
CA PHE A 106 17.80 6.93 1.20
C PHE A 106 16.80 6.61 2.33
N ASN A 107 17.00 7.20 3.51
CA ASN A 107 16.12 7.00 4.66
C ASN A 107 14.70 7.55 4.42
N PHE A 108 14.58 8.68 3.71
CA PHE A 108 13.27 9.25 3.38
C PHE A 108 12.48 8.37 2.41
N ALA A 109 13.12 7.89 1.35
CA ALA A 109 12.50 6.96 0.39
C ALA A 109 12.06 5.66 1.06
N PHE A 110 12.92 5.08 1.92
CA PHE A 110 12.60 3.88 2.67
C PHE A 110 11.45 4.09 3.67
N GLY A 111 11.45 5.23 4.36
CA GLY A 111 10.38 5.61 5.29
C GLY A 111 9.02 5.66 4.59
N LEU A 112 8.93 6.40 3.48
CA LEU A 112 7.68 6.50 2.71
C LEU A 112 7.15 5.12 2.31
N ILE A 113 8.01 4.23 1.82
CA ILE A 113 7.62 2.86 1.44
C ILE A 113 7.06 2.09 2.64
N LEU A 114 7.73 2.11 3.78
CA LEU A 114 7.29 1.39 4.99
C LEU A 114 5.97 1.92 5.55
N PHE A 115 5.75 3.23 5.53
CA PHE A 115 4.49 3.85 5.94
C PHE A 115 3.34 3.43 5.02
N MET A 116 3.60 3.31 3.72
CA MET A 116 2.63 2.79 2.76
C MET A 116 2.30 1.30 3.02
N TYR A 117 3.30 0.45 3.22
CA TYR A 117 3.03 -0.96 3.53
C TYR A 117 2.20 -1.14 4.83
N SER A 118 2.50 -0.35 5.86
CA SER A 118 1.82 -0.46 7.16
C SER A 118 0.36 0.02 7.12
N SER A 119 0.09 1.13 6.42
CA SER A 119 -1.26 1.69 6.29
C SER A 119 -2.19 0.79 5.45
N THR A 120 -1.66 0.17 4.39
CA THR A 120 -2.43 -0.80 3.57
C THR A 120 -2.81 -2.03 4.38
N GLY A 121 -1.90 -2.55 5.21
CA GLY A 121 -2.17 -3.68 6.10
C GLY A 121 -3.26 -3.39 7.13
N LEU A 122 -3.20 -2.23 7.79
CA LEU A 122 -4.20 -1.81 8.77
C LEU A 122 -5.58 -1.58 8.12
N PHE A 123 -5.62 -0.91 6.97
CA PHE A 123 -6.87 -0.62 6.26
C PHE A 123 -7.57 -1.91 5.81
N CYS A 124 -6.81 -2.89 5.32
CA CYS A 124 -7.32 -4.21 4.97
C CYS A 124 -7.94 -4.91 6.19
N CYS A 125 -7.23 -4.95 7.32
CA CYS A 125 -7.74 -5.54 8.56
C CYS A 125 -9.03 -4.85 9.05
N CYS A 126 -9.10 -3.52 9.02
CA CYS A 126 -10.27 -2.78 9.48
C CYS A 126 -11.51 -2.99 8.59
N VAL A 127 -11.33 -2.99 7.26
CA VAL A 127 -12.44 -3.18 6.30
C VAL A 127 -12.97 -4.62 6.33
N CYS A 128 -12.08 -5.60 6.51
CA CYS A 128 -12.47 -7.01 6.66
C CYS A 128 -13.16 -7.28 8.00
N CYS A 129 -12.63 -6.78 9.12
CA CYS A 129 -13.17 -7.02 10.45
C CYS A 129 -14.55 -6.37 10.67
N LEU A 130 -14.74 -5.11 10.25
CA LEU A 130 -16.04 -4.45 10.31
C LEU A 130 -17.05 -5.18 9.41
N GLY A 131 -16.61 -5.62 8.23
CA GLY A 131 -17.47 -6.36 7.32
C GLY A 131 -17.97 -7.70 7.86
N CYS A 132 -17.14 -8.44 8.57
CA CYS A 132 -17.51 -9.69 9.23
C CYS A 132 -18.41 -9.46 10.46
N LEU A 133 -18.16 -8.42 11.26
CA LEU A 133 -18.99 -8.08 12.41
C LEU A 133 -20.42 -7.69 12.00
N PHE A 134 -20.57 -6.88 10.96
CA PHE A 134 -21.90 -6.56 10.43
C PHE A 134 -22.59 -7.78 9.79
N ALA A 135 -21.85 -8.68 9.16
CA ALA A 135 -22.41 -9.93 8.62
C ALA A 135 -22.86 -10.89 9.74
N PHE A 136 -22.12 -10.94 10.85
CA PHE A 136 -22.46 -11.74 12.01
C PHE A 136 -23.67 -11.18 12.77
N VAL A 137 -23.72 -9.86 13.00
CA VAL A 137 -24.88 -9.18 13.62
C VAL A 137 -26.16 -9.41 12.81
N LEU A 138 -26.09 -9.42 11.48
CA LEU A 138 -27.25 -9.73 10.64
C LEU A 138 -27.66 -11.22 10.70
N HIS A 139 -26.76 -12.12 11.13
CA HIS A 139 -27.07 -13.55 11.27
C HIS A 139 -27.75 -13.88 12.62
N ASP A 140 -27.53 -13.07 13.66
CA ASP A 140 -28.21 -13.20 14.96
C ASP A 140 -29.69 -12.72 14.95
N ASP A 141 -30.15 -12.09 13.86
CA ASP A 141 -31.50 -11.55 13.71
C ASP A 141 -32.52 -12.51 13.01
N ASP A 142 -32.09 -13.71 12.59
CA ASP A 142 -32.91 -14.81 12.00
C ASP A 142 -33.32 -15.87 13.05
#